data_AF-A0A0A9YFL3-F1
#
_entry.id   AF-A0A0A9YFL3-F1
#
_cell.length_a   1.000
_cell.length_b   1.000
_cell.length_c   1.000
_cell.angle_alpha   90.00
_cell.angle_beta   90.00
_cell.angle_gamma   90.00
#
_symmetry.space_group_name_H-M   'P 1'
#
loop_
_entity.id
_entity.type
_entity.pdbx_description
1 polymer ?
#
loop_
_entity_poly.entity_id
_entity_poly.type
_entity_poly.pdbx_seq_one_letter_code
_entity_poly.pdbx_strand_id
1 'polypeptide(L)'
;PAPAGASAASFFGGRKQQDTLDKFKIPESKVADKLHMAVAYFICTSNKPLNQVEDEGFKIMLRCFRPGYQPCGRKSLTDNYLPKLYNATKSLIQCALHEAQFVACTTDAWTSNTGEPFMALTAHFIDNMWQMRNFTLCCRVLNVDHTG
;
A
#
# COMPACT_ATOMS: atom_id res chain seq x y z
N PRO A 1 -5.92 -50.37 -9.55
CA PRO A 1 -6.86 -49.23 -9.52
C PRO A 1 -6.21 -48.01 -8.84
N ALA A 2 -5.83 -47.03 -9.68
CA ALA A 2 -5.29 -45.68 -9.41
C ALA A 2 -4.06 -45.52 -8.49
N PRO A 3 -2.91 -45.01 -8.99
CA PRO A 3 -1.77 -44.66 -8.15
C PRO A 3 -1.93 -43.27 -7.53
N ALA A 4 -1.60 -43.16 -6.25
CA ALA A 4 -1.25 -41.90 -5.60
C ALA A 4 0.07 -41.40 -6.20
N GLY A 5 0.03 -40.26 -6.90
CA GLY A 5 1.21 -39.72 -7.57
C GLY A 5 1.03 -38.28 -8.01
N ALA A 6 1.44 -37.35 -7.14
CA ALA A 6 2.06 -36.08 -7.52
C ALA A 6 2.69 -35.45 -6.27
N SER A 7 3.94 -35.84 -5.99
CA SER A 7 4.79 -35.13 -5.02
C SER A 7 5.15 -33.75 -5.60
N ALA A 8 4.95 -32.70 -4.81
CA ALA A 8 5.17 -31.29 -5.14
C ALA A 8 6.66 -30.91 -5.23
N ALA A 9 7.46 -31.71 -5.92
CA ALA A 9 8.92 -31.61 -5.94
C ALA A 9 9.52 -31.26 -7.31
N SER A 10 8.77 -30.61 -8.20
CA SER A 10 9.23 -30.35 -9.59
C SER A 10 9.29 -28.89 -10.02
N PHE A 11 9.15 -27.89 -9.13
CA PHE A 11 9.21 -26.49 -9.56
C PHE A 11 10.61 -25.88 -9.64
N PHE A 12 11.63 -26.43 -8.99
CA PHE A 12 13.00 -25.89 -9.07
C PHE A 12 14.05 -26.99 -8.94
N GLY A 13 14.50 -27.53 -10.07
CA GLY A 13 15.66 -28.41 -10.15
C GLY A 13 16.69 -27.86 -11.12
N GLY A 14 17.81 -27.34 -10.60
CA GLY A 14 18.98 -26.93 -11.37
C GLY A 14 20.18 -26.65 -10.46
N ARG A 15 21.33 -27.24 -10.81
CA ARG A 15 22.63 -27.16 -10.12
C ARG A 15 23.03 -25.69 -9.90
N LYS A 16 23.34 -25.27 -8.66
CA LYS A 16 23.83 -23.91 -8.37
C LYS A 16 25.21 -23.71 -9.02
N GLN A 17 25.26 -22.92 -10.08
CA GLN A 17 26.49 -22.34 -10.59
C GLN A 17 26.98 -21.29 -9.57
N GLN A 18 28.28 -21.25 -9.33
CA GLN A 18 28.89 -20.23 -8.47
C GLN A 18 28.80 -18.88 -9.20
N ASP A 19 28.02 -17.96 -8.66
CA ASP A 19 27.87 -16.62 -9.23
C ASP A 19 29.15 -15.82 -8.98
N THR A 20 29.80 -15.40 -10.07
CA THR A 20 30.92 -14.44 -10.01
C THR A 20 30.43 -13.08 -9.52
N LEU A 21 31.34 -12.29 -8.92
CA LEU A 21 31.05 -10.98 -8.33
C LEU A 21 30.35 -10.00 -9.29
N ASP A 22 30.40 -10.25 -10.60
CA ASP A 22 29.75 -9.46 -11.66
C ASP A 22 28.21 -9.49 -11.62
N LYS A 23 27.62 -10.48 -10.94
CA LYS A 23 26.16 -10.57 -10.79
C LYS A 23 25.60 -9.76 -9.62
N PHE A 24 26.46 -9.23 -8.74
CA PHE A 24 26.04 -8.38 -7.63
C PHE A 24 25.89 -6.93 -8.10
N LYS A 25 24.89 -6.66 -8.95
CA LYS A 25 24.48 -5.27 -9.21
C LYS A 25 23.76 -4.77 -7.98
N ILE A 26 24.49 -4.04 -7.13
CA ILE A 26 23.91 -3.16 -6.12
C ILE A 26 22.83 -2.34 -6.85
N PRO A 27 21.56 -2.39 -6.43
CA PRO A 27 20.56 -1.53 -7.03
C PRO A 27 21.06 -0.10 -6.88
N GLU A 28 21.28 0.61 -7.99
CA GLU A 28 21.51 2.05 -7.95
C GLU A 28 20.44 2.63 -7.03
N SER A 29 20.84 3.31 -5.95
CA SER A 29 19.97 3.68 -4.82
C SER A 29 18.62 4.30 -5.27
N LYS A 30 18.64 5.07 -6.36
CA LYS A 30 17.45 5.67 -6.98
C LYS A 30 16.45 4.65 -7.56
N VAL A 31 16.93 3.53 -8.10
CA VAL A 31 16.09 2.45 -8.65
C VAL A 31 15.41 1.69 -7.52
N ALA A 32 16.12 1.41 -6.42
CA ALA A 32 15.52 0.77 -5.25
C ALA A 32 14.42 1.62 -4.62
N ASP A 33 14.64 2.93 -4.47
CA ASP A 33 13.64 3.83 -3.87
C ASP A 33 12.34 3.88 -4.70
N LYS A 34 12.45 3.89 -6.03
CA LYS A 34 11.29 3.78 -6.94
C LYS A 34 10.52 2.47 -6.75
N LEU A 35 11.23 1.35 -6.62
CA LEU A 35 10.61 0.05 -6.39
C LEU A 35 9.93 -0.02 -5.01
N HIS A 36 10.54 0.56 -3.97
CA HIS A 36 9.93 0.64 -2.64
C HIS A 36 8.64 1.48 -2.66
N MET A 37 8.65 2.62 -3.35
CA MET A 37 7.44 3.45 -3.53
C MET A 37 6.34 2.68 -4.27
N ALA A 38 6.69 1.89 -5.29
CA ALA A 38 5.73 1.06 -6.03
C ALA A 38 5.14 -0.04 -5.15
N VAL A 39 5.96 -0.71 -4.32
CA VAL A 39 5.49 -1.70 -3.34
C VAL A 39 4.58 -1.04 -2.31
N ALA A 40 4.94 0.13 -1.79
CA ALA A 40 4.10 0.87 -0.85
C ALA A 40 2.75 1.25 -1.46
N TYR A 41 2.75 1.71 -2.71
CA TYR A 41 1.53 2.02 -3.44
C TYR A 41 0.64 0.78 -3.62
N PHE A 42 1.22 -0.36 -4.01
CA PHE A 42 0.49 -1.63 -4.11
C PHE A 42 -0.18 -2.00 -2.78
N ILE A 43 0.57 -1.90 -1.67
CA ILE A 43 0.06 -2.24 -0.34
C ILE A 43 -1.13 -1.36 0.04
N CYS A 44 -1.01 -0.04 -0.15
CA CYS A 44 -2.07 0.91 0.18
C CYS A 44 -3.32 0.73 -0.70
N THR A 45 -3.13 0.68 -2.02
CA THR A 45 -4.27 0.63 -2.96
C THR A 45 -4.97 -0.73 -2.98
N SER A 46 -4.26 -1.80 -2.64
CA SER A 46 -4.84 -3.15 -2.54
C SER A 46 -5.26 -3.53 -1.12
N ASN A 47 -5.20 -2.58 -0.17
CA ASN A 47 -5.50 -2.78 1.25
C ASN A 47 -4.82 -4.03 1.84
N LYS A 48 -3.53 -4.22 1.52
CA LYS A 48 -2.75 -5.38 2.00
C LYS A 48 -2.17 -5.10 3.37
N PRO A 49 -1.97 -6.14 4.20
CA PRO A 49 -1.32 -5.95 5.49
C PRO A 49 0.14 -5.52 5.28
N LEU A 50 0.66 -4.67 6.18
CA LEU A 50 2.01 -4.11 6.05
C LEU A 50 3.11 -5.19 6.12
N ASN A 51 2.84 -6.31 6.78
CA ASN A 51 3.75 -7.46 6.83
C ASN A 51 3.86 -8.23 5.50
N GLN A 52 3.07 -7.87 4.47
CA GLN A 52 3.18 -8.48 3.14
C GLN A 52 4.59 -8.36 2.54
N VAL A 53 5.34 -7.30 2.87
CA VAL A 53 6.75 -7.14 2.42
C VAL A 53 7.69 -8.16 3.05
N GLU A 54 7.28 -8.79 4.14
CA GLU A 54 8.04 -9.80 4.87
C GLU A 54 7.67 -11.22 4.44
N ASP A 55 6.58 -11.40 3.68
CA ASP A 55 6.16 -12.69 3.12
C ASP A 55 7.17 -13.23 2.10
N GLU A 56 7.53 -14.51 2.23
CA GLU A 56 8.54 -15.14 1.37
C GLU A 56 8.04 -15.36 -0.06
N GLY A 57 6.76 -15.70 -0.24
CA GLY A 57 6.17 -15.84 -1.57
C GLY A 57 6.22 -14.52 -2.34
N PHE A 58 5.87 -13.42 -1.67
CA PHE A 58 5.95 -12.07 -2.22
C PHE A 58 7.38 -11.67 -2.57
N LYS A 59 8.36 -11.94 -1.70
CA LYS A 59 9.78 -11.67 -1.99
C LYS A 59 10.27 -12.48 -3.20
N ILE A 60 9.89 -13.76 -3.30
CA ILE A 60 10.25 -14.60 -4.45
C ILE A 60 9.67 -14.01 -5.74
N MET A 61 8.38 -13.65 -5.74
CA MET A 61 7.74 -13.00 -6.88
C MET A 61 8.47 -11.73 -7.32
N LEU A 62 8.81 -10.85 -6.37
CA LEU A 62 9.55 -9.62 -6.68
C LEU A 62 10.95 -9.88 -7.23
N ARG A 63 11.66 -10.91 -6.76
CA ARG A 63 12.96 -11.33 -7.31
C ARG A 63 12.84 -11.88 -8.72
N CYS A 64 11.74 -12.56 -9.06
CA CYS A 64 11.46 -13.00 -10.42
C CYS A 64 11.26 -11.82 -11.38
N PHE A 65 10.54 -10.77 -10.94
CA PHE A 65 10.37 -9.56 -11.76
C PHE A 65 11.64 -8.71 -11.84
N ARG A 66 12.38 -8.59 -10.73
CA ARG A 66 13.64 -7.84 -10.67
C ARG A 66 14.68 -8.62 -9.86
N PRO A 67 15.58 -9.36 -10.55
CA PRO A 67 16.67 -10.06 -9.87
C PRO A 67 17.51 -9.09 -9.02
N GLY A 68 17.81 -9.50 -7.78
CA GLY A 68 18.58 -8.72 -6.83
C GLY A 68 17.80 -7.66 -6.04
N TYR A 69 16.53 -7.40 -6.37
CA TYR A 69 15.69 -6.53 -5.54
C TYR A 69 15.22 -7.23 -4.27
N GLN A 70 15.27 -6.51 -3.16
CA GLN A 70 14.65 -6.90 -1.90
C GLN A 70 13.71 -5.77 -1.47
N PRO A 71 12.44 -6.04 -1.16
CA PRO A 71 11.56 -5.01 -0.63
C PRO A 71 12.08 -4.52 0.72
N CYS A 72 11.81 -3.25 1.03
CA CYS A 72 12.08 -2.71 2.35
C CYS A 72 11.27 -3.46 3.42
N GLY A 73 11.82 -3.60 4.62
CA GLY A 73 11.11 -4.22 5.75
C GLY A 73 9.92 -3.39 6.21
N ARG A 74 9.00 -4.01 6.96
CA ARG A 74 7.75 -3.37 7.41
C ARG A 74 7.97 -2.04 8.13
N LYS A 75 9.00 -1.95 8.97
CA LYS A 75 9.34 -0.71 9.68
C LYS A 75 9.72 0.42 8.71
N SER A 76 10.59 0.12 7.74
CA SER A 76 11.01 1.13 6.74
C SER A 76 9.83 1.55 5.87
N LEU A 77 8.95 0.60 5.49
CA LEU A 77 7.71 0.89 4.79
C LEU A 77 6.86 1.90 5.58
N THR A 78 6.60 1.63 6.86
CA THR A 78 5.79 2.47 7.74
C THR A 78 6.40 3.84 8.00
N ASP A 79 7.71 3.88 8.29
CA ASP A 79 8.35 5.10 8.78
C ASP A 79 8.79 6.03 7.63
N ASN A 80 9.11 5.48 6.45
CA ASN A 80 9.72 6.25 5.36
C ASN A 80 8.84 6.37 4.12
N TYR A 81 8.08 5.32 3.75
CA TYR A 81 7.39 5.27 2.45
C TYR A 81 5.91 5.61 2.55
N LEU A 82 5.20 5.12 3.57
CA LEU A 82 3.80 5.50 3.82
C LEU A 82 3.63 7.00 4.05
N PRO A 83 4.47 7.70 4.84
CA PRO A 83 4.32 9.14 5.04
C PRO A 83 4.54 9.93 3.75
N LYS A 84 5.46 9.49 2.87
CA LYS A 84 5.68 10.10 1.56
C LYS A 84 4.43 9.98 0.68
N LEU A 85 3.84 8.77 0.60
CA LEU A 85 2.60 8.54 -0.14
C LEU A 85 1.45 9.37 0.44
N TYR A 86 1.28 9.36 1.76
CA TYR A 86 0.25 10.15 2.43
C TYR A 86 0.39 11.64 2.12
N ASN A 87 1.58 12.22 2.26
CA ASN A 87 1.79 13.63 2.01
C ASN A 87 1.59 13.99 0.53
N ALA A 88 2.03 13.15 -0.40
CA ALA A 88 1.77 13.35 -1.83
C ALA A 88 0.27 13.35 -2.13
N THR A 89 -0.46 12.34 -1.63
CA THR A 89 -1.92 12.24 -1.80
C THR A 89 -2.65 13.41 -1.14
N LYS A 90 -2.24 13.80 0.07
CA LYS A 90 -2.81 14.95 0.78
C LYS A 90 -2.65 16.23 -0.03
N SER A 91 -1.46 16.50 -0.57
CA SER A 91 -1.23 17.67 -1.42
C SER A 91 -2.11 17.65 -2.68
N LEU A 92 -2.27 16.49 -3.32
CA LEU A 92 -3.17 16.34 -4.47
C LEU A 92 -4.63 16.65 -4.11
N ILE A 93 -5.11 16.14 -2.98
CA ILE A 93 -6.47 16.42 -2.48
C ILE A 93 -6.63 17.90 -2.15
N GLN A 94 -5.63 18.54 -1.54
CA GLN A 94 -5.65 19.97 -1.23
C GLN A 94 -5.75 20.82 -2.51
N CYS A 95 -4.97 20.50 -3.55
CA CYS A 95 -5.07 21.16 -4.86
C CYS A 95 -6.47 20.96 -5.46
N ALA A 96 -6.98 19.73 -5.46
CA ALA A 96 -8.30 19.43 -6.03
C ALA A 96 -9.43 20.16 -5.30
N LEU A 97 -9.36 20.28 -3.97
CA LEU A 97 -10.33 21.04 -3.17
C LEU A 97 -10.20 22.55 -3.36
N HIS A 98 -8.99 23.07 -3.59
CA HIS A 98 -8.77 24.49 -3.87
C HIS A 98 -9.40 24.91 -5.21
N GLU A 99 -9.42 24.00 -6.19
CA GLU A 99 -10.05 24.22 -7.49
C GLU A 99 -11.58 24.01 -7.48
N ALA A 100 -12.13 23.42 -6.42
CA ALA A 100 -13.54 23.12 -6.32
C ALA A 100 -14.36 24.40 -6.07
N GLN A 101 -15.37 24.65 -6.92
CA GLN A 101 -16.26 25.80 -6.76
C GLN A 101 -17.21 25.65 -5.56
N PHE A 102 -17.74 24.44 -5.37
CA PHE A 102 -18.66 24.10 -4.28
C PHE A 102 -18.28 22.75 -3.70
N VAL A 103 -18.23 22.67 -2.38
CA VAL A 103 -17.89 21.44 -1.64
C VAL A 103 -19.03 21.12 -0.69
N ALA A 104 -19.52 19.88 -0.76
CA ALA A 104 -20.42 19.30 0.22
C ALA A 104 -19.65 18.32 1.10
N CYS A 105 -19.99 18.24 2.38
CA CYS A 105 -19.36 17.30 3.31
C CYS A 105 -20.40 16.34 3.87
N THR A 106 -20.02 15.07 4.01
CA THR A 106 -20.79 14.06 4.74
C THR A 106 -19.97 13.53 5.89
N THR A 107 -20.60 13.35 7.03
CA THR A 107 -20.02 12.65 8.18
C THR A 107 -20.69 11.29 8.33
N ASP A 108 -19.88 10.26 8.48
CA ASP A 108 -20.34 8.93 8.87
C ASP A 108 -19.78 8.62 10.25
N ALA A 109 -20.61 8.14 11.17
CA ALA A 109 -20.22 7.83 12.54
C ALA A 109 -20.72 6.44 12.92
N TRP A 110 -19.83 5.63 13.48
CA TRP A 110 -20.13 4.25 13.85
C TRP A 110 -19.34 3.84 15.09
N THR A 111 -19.80 2.79 15.77
CA THR A 111 -19.04 2.13 16.84
C THR A 111 -18.39 0.88 16.26
N SER A 112 -17.09 0.70 16.49
CA SER A 112 -16.36 -0.50 16.07
C SER A 112 -16.82 -1.74 16.83
N ASN A 113 -16.43 -2.91 16.34
CA ASN A 113 -16.65 -4.16 17.07
C ASN A 113 -15.90 -4.24 18.41
N THR A 114 -14.91 -3.36 18.65
CA THR A 114 -14.22 -3.22 19.94
C THR A 114 -14.88 -2.18 20.86
N GLY A 115 -16.00 -1.59 20.45
CA GLY A 115 -16.76 -0.61 21.24
C GLY A 115 -16.25 0.83 21.10
N GLU A 116 -15.28 1.08 20.22
CA GLU A 116 -14.71 2.42 20.03
C GLU A 116 -15.54 3.23 19.03
N PRO A 117 -15.98 4.44 19.37
CA PRO A 117 -16.72 5.29 18.44
C PRO A 117 -15.77 5.96 17.45
N PHE A 118 -16.11 5.92 16.16
CA PHE A 118 -15.39 6.56 15.07
C PHE A 118 -16.29 7.54 14.33
N MET A 119 -15.67 8.55 13.73
CA MET A 119 -16.28 9.42 12.74
C MET A 119 -15.34 9.61 11.56
N ALA A 120 -15.88 9.50 10.35
CA ALA A 120 -15.23 9.90 9.12
C ALA A 120 -15.90 11.13 8.52
N LEU A 121 -15.07 12.02 7.95
CA LEU A 121 -15.51 13.16 7.16
C LEU A 121 -15.12 12.92 5.70
N THR A 122 -16.07 12.98 4.78
CA THR A 122 -15.83 12.87 3.34
C THR A 122 -16.31 14.14 2.66
N ALA A 123 -15.44 14.75 1.85
CA ALA A 123 -15.78 15.88 1.00
C ALA A 123 -16.17 15.39 -0.40
N HIS A 124 -17.17 16.03 -0.99
CA HIS A 124 -17.71 15.73 -2.30
C HIS A 124 -17.83 17.02 -3.10
N PHE A 125 -17.45 16.99 -4.38
CA PHE A 125 -17.63 18.11 -5.31
C PHE A 125 -17.72 17.62 -6.75
N ILE A 126 -18.17 18.50 -7.65
CA ILE A 126 -18.13 18.27 -9.10
C ILE A 126 -16.96 19.07 -9.66
N ASP A 127 -16.05 18.41 -10.40
CA ASP A 127 -14.91 19.06 -11.01
C ASP A 127 -15.26 19.75 -12.35
N ASN A 128 -14.28 20.45 -12.94
CA ASN A 128 -14.45 21.17 -14.21
C ASN A 128 -14.73 20.25 -15.41
N MET A 129 -14.53 18.93 -15.27
CA MET A 129 -14.86 17.92 -16.28
C MET A 129 -16.24 17.29 -16.02
N TRP A 130 -17.05 17.91 -15.15
CA TRP A 130 -18.36 17.43 -14.73
C TRP A 130 -18.31 16.04 -14.09
N GLN A 131 -17.21 15.69 -13.42
CA GLN A 131 -17.04 14.43 -12.71
C GLN A 131 -17.22 14.63 -11.21
N MET A 132 -18.00 13.74 -10.59
CA MET A 132 -18.10 13.68 -9.14
C MET A 132 -16.77 13.20 -8.54
N ARG A 133 -16.21 13.99 -7.63
CA ARG A 133 -15.04 13.66 -6.83
C ARG A 133 -15.45 13.51 -5.37
N ASN A 134 -14.89 12.51 -4.71
CA ASN A 134 -15.07 12.30 -3.28
C ASN A 134 -13.73 11.93 -2.63
N PHE A 135 -13.47 12.52 -1.46
CA PHE A 135 -12.25 12.29 -0.69
C PHE A 135 -12.56 12.19 0.80
N THR A 136 -12.20 11.07 1.43
CA THR A 136 -12.22 10.94 2.89
C THR A 136 -11.08 11.79 3.48
N LEU A 137 -11.44 12.86 4.16
CA LEU A 137 -10.50 13.85 4.71
C LEU A 137 -9.97 13.43 6.07
N CYS A 138 -10.80 12.77 6.88
CA CYS A 138 -10.39 12.20 8.15
C CYS A 138 -11.24 10.97 8.51
N CYS A 139 -10.66 10.10 9.32
CA CYS A 139 -11.34 9.07 10.09
C CYS A 139 -10.66 9.06 11.47
N ARG A 140 -11.40 9.35 12.53
CA ARG A 140 -10.84 9.50 13.89
C ARG A 140 -11.78 8.89 14.92
N VAL A 141 -11.19 8.45 16.03
CA VAL A 141 -11.93 8.06 17.23
C VAL A 141 -12.59 9.31 17.83
N LEU A 142 -13.86 9.20 18.23
CA LEU A 142 -14.60 10.26 18.91
C LEU A 142 -14.36 10.14 20.42
N ASN A 143 -13.61 11.07 20.99
CA ASN A 143 -13.34 11.11 22.44
C ASN A 143 -14.36 12.00 23.19
N VAL A 144 -15.65 11.87 22.89
CA VAL A 144 -16.70 12.71 23.51
C VAL A 144 -17.90 11.86 23.90
N ASP A 145 -18.40 12.06 25.12
CA ASP A 145 -19.65 11.46 25.58
C ASP A 145 -20.82 11.98 24.76
N HIS A 146 -21.58 11.08 24.13
CA HIS A 146 -22.68 11.40 23.23
C HIS A 146 -24.03 11.66 23.93
N THR A 147 -24.00 12.03 25.21
CA THR A 147 -25.19 12.55 25.91
C THR A 147 -25.39 14.01 25.53
N GLY A 148 -26.13 14.23 24.45
CA GLY A 148 -26.83 15.50 24.21
C GLY A 148 -28.06 15.65 25.11
#